data_AF-A0A379WRQ8-F1
#
_entry.id   AF-A0A379WRQ8-F1
#
_cell.length_a   1.000
_cell.length_b   1.000
_cell.length_c   1.000
_cell.angle_alpha   90.00
_cell.angle_beta   90.00
_cell.angle_gamma   90.00
#
_symmetry.space_group_name_H-M   'P 1'
#
loop_
_entity.id
_entity.type
_entity.pdbx_description
1 polymer ?
#
loop_
_entity_poly.entity_id
_entity_poly.type
_entity_poly.pdbx_seq_one_letter_code
_entity_poly.pdbx_strand_id
1 'polypeptide(L)'
;MEEIIANYHANTKDAEVVLVEGLVPTRKHQFAQSLNYEIAKTLNAEIVFVMSQGTDTPEQLNERIELTRSSFGGAKNTNITGVIINKLNAPVDEQGRTRRICRRSLTTLPKRR
;
A
#
# COMPACT_ATOMS: atom_id res chain seq x y z
N MET A 1 17.90 -13.51 -4.71
CA MET A 1 16.68 -14.13 -4.13
C MET A 1 17.02 -14.93 -2.89
N GLU A 2 18.03 -15.80 -2.94
CA GLU A 2 18.45 -16.65 -1.82
C GLU A 2 18.70 -15.91 -0.49
N GLU A 3 19.37 -14.75 -0.54
CA GLU A 3 19.61 -13.94 0.66
C GLU A 3 18.32 -13.49 1.36
N ILE A 4 17.28 -13.13 0.59
CA ILE A 4 15.97 -12.73 1.14
C ILE A 4 15.31 -13.91 1.84
N ILE A 5 15.37 -15.10 1.24
CA ILE A 5 14.81 -16.33 1.80
C ILE A 5 15.54 -16.72 3.09
N ALA A 6 16.88 -16.66 3.08
CA ALA A 6 17.70 -16.95 4.24
C ALA A 6 17.38 -15.99 5.40
N ASN A 7 17.29 -14.69 5.10
CA ASN A 7 16.93 -13.67 6.08
C ASN A 7 15.51 -13.86 6.61
N TYR A 8 14.55 -14.22 5.75
CA TYR A 8 13.20 -14.56 6.18
C TYR A 8 13.24 -15.72 7.20
N HIS A 9 13.77 -16.89 6.82
CA HIS A 9 13.79 -18.05 7.71
C HIS A 9 14.64 -17.86 8.99
N ALA A 10 15.65 -17.00 8.96
CA ALA A 10 16.45 -16.69 10.14
C ALA A 10 15.68 -15.86 11.17
N ASN A 11 14.80 -14.95 10.73
CA ASN A 11 14.15 -13.97 11.59
C ASN A 11 12.68 -14.28 11.91
N THR A 12 12.07 -15.28 11.27
CA THR A 12 10.63 -15.55 11.39
C THR A 12 10.28 -16.84 12.13
N LYS A 13 11.26 -17.52 12.75
CA LYS A 13 11.08 -18.86 13.36
C LYS A 13 10.00 -18.91 14.45
N ASP A 14 9.82 -17.83 15.19
CA ASP A 14 8.89 -17.75 16.33
C ASP A 14 7.67 -16.85 16.02
N ALA A 15 7.55 -16.36 14.79
CA ALA A 15 6.48 -15.44 14.40
C ALA A 15 5.27 -16.22 13.83
N GLU A 16 4.08 -15.98 14.39
CA GLU A 16 2.83 -16.53 13.84
C GLU A 16 2.42 -15.85 12.53
N VAL A 17 2.72 -14.54 12.41
CA VAL A 17 2.41 -13.72 11.24
C VAL A 17 3.62 -12.85 10.92
N VAL A 18 3.99 -12.81 9.64
CA VAL A 18 5.09 -11.98 9.13
C VAL A 18 4.53 -11.01 8.09
N LEU A 19 4.72 -9.72 8.33
CA LEU A 19 4.41 -8.69 7.36
C LEU A 19 5.68 -8.29 6.60
N VAL A 20 5.68 -8.47 5.28
CA VAL A 20 6.79 -8.07 4.41
C VAL A 20 6.35 -6.85 3.60
N GLU A 21 7.03 -5.72 3.79
CA GLU A 21 6.79 -4.53 2.99
C GLU A 21 7.39 -4.70 1.59
N GLY A 22 6.57 -4.44 0.56
CA GLY A 22 7.03 -4.41 -0.83
C GLY A 22 7.67 -3.07 -1.18
N LEU A 23 8.48 -3.08 -2.24
CA LEU A 23 9.09 -1.86 -2.78
C LEU A 23 8.07 -0.99 -3.49
N VAL A 24 8.15 0.33 -3.27
CA VAL A 24 7.33 1.31 -3.99
C VAL A 24 7.90 1.51 -5.39
N PRO A 25 7.10 1.31 -6.47
CA PRO A 25 7.57 1.57 -7.82
C PRO A 25 7.86 3.05 -8.00
N THR A 26 9.08 3.36 -8.46
CA THR A 26 9.49 4.73 -8.81
C THR A 26 10.00 4.74 -10.24
N ARG A 27 10.09 5.92 -10.86
CA ARG A 27 10.63 6.06 -12.23
C ARG A 27 12.05 5.49 -12.38
N LYS A 28 12.83 5.49 -11.29
CA LYS A 28 14.19 4.95 -11.24
C LYS A 28 14.22 3.43 -11.04
N HIS A 29 13.16 2.84 -10.48
CA HIS A 29 13.09 1.43 -10.11
C HIS A 29 11.78 0.82 -10.60
N GLN A 30 11.65 0.69 -11.93
CA GLN A 30 10.47 0.08 -12.57
C GLN A 30 10.36 -1.43 -12.31
N PHE A 31 11.47 -2.09 -11.95
CA PHE A 31 11.50 -3.51 -11.61
C PHE A 31 10.91 -3.83 -10.21
N ALA A 32 10.56 -2.82 -9.41
CA ALA A 32 10.04 -3.01 -8.05
C ALA A 32 8.79 -3.90 -8.03
N GLN A 33 7.88 -3.75 -9.00
CA GLN A 33 6.66 -4.56 -9.07
C GLN A 33 6.98 -6.03 -9.34
N SER A 34 7.79 -6.32 -10.36
CA SER A 34 8.21 -7.69 -10.67
C SER A 34 8.97 -8.32 -9.51
N LEU A 35 9.83 -7.55 -8.83
CA LEU A 35 10.57 -8.04 -7.67
C LEU A 35 9.64 -8.37 -6.49
N ASN A 36 8.67 -7.49 -6.19
CA ASN A 36 7.66 -7.76 -5.17
C ASN A 36 6.87 -9.03 -5.48
N TYR A 37 6.51 -9.23 -6.75
CA TYR A 37 5.79 -10.43 -7.19
C TYR A 37 6.65 -11.70 -7.03
N GLU A 38 7.91 -11.68 -7.46
CA GLU A 38 8.81 -12.82 -7.32
C GLU A 38 9.11 -13.15 -5.85
N ILE A 39 9.27 -12.15 -4.98
CA ILE A 39 9.44 -12.36 -3.54
C ILE A 39 8.19 -13.01 -2.95
N ALA A 40 7.00 -12.47 -3.23
CA ALA A 40 5.74 -13.01 -2.71
C ALA A 40 5.52 -14.46 -3.19
N LYS A 41 5.79 -14.74 -4.47
CA LYS A 41 5.69 -16.08 -5.05
C LYS A 41 6.67 -17.06 -4.40
N THR A 42 7.91 -16.63 -4.18
CA THR A 42 8.97 -17.46 -3.58
C THR A 42 8.66 -17.81 -2.13
N LEU A 43 8.09 -16.87 -1.38
CA LEU A 43 7.68 -17.08 0.02
C LEU A 43 6.30 -17.73 0.14
N ASN A 44 5.62 -18.01 -0.98
CA ASN A 44 4.20 -18.39 -1.04
C ASN A 44 3.32 -17.49 -0.14
N ALA A 45 3.62 -16.20 -0.16
CA ALA A 45 2.97 -15.21 0.69
C ALA A 45 1.68 -14.70 0.04
N GLU A 46 0.72 -14.35 0.90
CA GLU A 46 -0.45 -13.59 0.52
C GLU A 46 -0.10 -12.14 0.19
N ILE A 47 -0.75 -11.58 -0.82
CA ILE A 47 -0.52 -10.23 -1.33
C ILE A 47 -1.72 -9.37 -0.99
N VAL A 48 -1.46 -8.27 -0.29
CA VAL A 48 -2.44 -7.22 -0.01
C VAL A 48 -1.94 -5.92 -0.63
N PHE A 49 -2.73 -5.35 -1.55
CA PHE A 49 -2.42 -4.05 -2.13
C PHE A 49 -2.84 -2.93 -1.19
N VAL A 50 -2.00 -1.90 -1.05
CA VAL A 50 -2.37 -0.68 -0.33
C VAL A 50 -2.42 0.46 -1.32
N MET A 51 -3.60 1.05 -1.49
CA MET A 51 -3.85 2.13 -2.44
C MET A 51 -4.56 3.28 -1.74
N SER A 52 -4.54 4.48 -2.29
CA SER A 52 -5.34 5.60 -1.79
C SER A 52 -6.27 6.10 -2.87
N GLN A 53 -7.50 6.46 -2.50
CA GLN A 53 -8.47 7.02 -3.45
C GLN A 53 -8.00 8.36 -4.04
N GLY A 54 -7.41 9.24 -3.24
CA GLY A 54 -6.98 10.56 -3.74
C GLY A 54 -8.17 11.36 -4.29
N THR A 55 -8.06 11.80 -5.53
CA THR A 55 -9.12 12.48 -6.31
C THR A 55 -9.87 11.54 -7.26
N ASP A 56 -9.56 10.24 -7.25
CA ASP A 56 -10.14 9.31 -8.21
C ASP A 56 -11.62 9.04 -7.90
N THR A 57 -12.43 8.95 -8.95
CA THR A 57 -13.79 8.41 -8.83
C THR A 57 -13.73 6.91 -8.47
N PRO A 58 -14.80 6.34 -7.93
CA PRO A 58 -14.86 4.90 -7.66
C PRO A 58 -14.52 4.03 -8.87
N GLU A 59 -14.94 4.44 -10.07
CA GLU A 59 -14.68 3.75 -11.33
C GLU A 59 -13.19 3.76 -11.68
N GLN A 60 -12.54 4.93 -11.58
CA GLN A 60 -11.10 5.09 -11.82
C GLN A 60 -10.26 4.31 -10.81
N LEU A 61 -10.69 4.30 -9.54
CA LEU A 61 -10.04 3.50 -8.52
C LEU A 61 -10.14 2.01 -8.83
N ASN A 62 -11.32 1.54 -9.25
CA ASN A 62 -11.53 0.14 -9.62
C ASN A 62 -10.67 -0.28 -10.82
N GLU A 63 -10.59 0.57 -11.84
CA GLU A 63 -9.75 0.33 -13.02
C GLU A 63 -8.27 0.22 -12.62
N ARG A 64 -7.79 1.09 -11.71
CA ARG A 64 -6.41 1.02 -11.20
C ARG A 64 -6.14 -0.23 -10.37
N ILE A 65 -7.13 -0.70 -9.61
CA ILE A 65 -7.04 -1.98 -8.87
C ILE A 65 -6.86 -3.13 -9.87
N GLU A 66 -7.66 -3.17 -10.94
CA GLU A 66 -7.58 -4.22 -11.96
C GLU A 66 -6.27 -4.19 -12.76
N LEU A 67 -5.76 -2.99 -13.08
CA LEU A 67 -4.44 -2.83 -13.69
C LEU A 67 -3.33 -3.38 -12.78
N THR A 68 -3.38 -3.04 -11.49
CA THR A 68 -2.39 -3.53 -10.51
C THR A 68 -2.49 -5.04 -10.37
N ARG A 69 -3.70 -5.60 -10.25
CA ARG A 69 -3.93 -7.03 -10.21
C ARG A 69 -3.36 -7.74 -11.44
N SER A 70 -3.54 -7.17 -12.62
CA SER A 70 -3.02 -7.70 -13.88
C SER A 70 -1.50 -7.79 -13.89
N SER A 71 -0.80 -6.81 -13.30
CA SER A 71 0.66 -6.83 -13.16
C SER A 71 1.19 -7.94 -12.22
N PHE A 72 0.36 -8.48 -11.33
CA PHE A 72 0.73 -9.52 -10.36
C PHE A 72 0.17 -10.91 -10.74
N GLY A 73 0.04 -11.20 -12.04
CA GLY A 73 -0.45 -12.49 -12.54
C GLY A 73 -1.96 -12.54 -12.81
N GLY A 74 -2.66 -11.42 -12.63
CA GLY A 74 -4.07 -11.26 -13.00
C GLY A 74 -5.02 -12.18 -12.24
N ALA A 75 -6.14 -12.54 -12.88
CA ALA A 75 -7.16 -13.40 -12.27
C ALA A 75 -6.70 -14.85 -11.99
N LYS A 76 -5.53 -15.25 -12.49
CA LYS A 76 -4.97 -16.58 -12.27
C LYS A 76 -4.17 -16.69 -10.98
N ASN A 77 -3.79 -15.57 -10.36
CA ASN A 77 -3.06 -15.58 -9.11
C ASN A 77 -4.04 -15.60 -7.93
N THR A 78 -4.08 -16.72 -7.21
CA THR A 78 -4.93 -16.93 -6.03
C THR A 78 -4.35 -16.33 -4.76
N ASN A 79 -3.08 -15.92 -4.77
CA ASN A 79 -2.40 -15.39 -3.58
C ASN A 79 -2.72 -13.92 -3.33
N ILE A 80 -3.50 -13.27 -4.20
CA ILE A 80 -3.96 -11.89 -3.99
C ILE A 80 -5.19 -11.94 -3.07
N THR A 81 -5.00 -11.63 -1.79
CA THR A 81 -6.05 -11.67 -0.77
C THR A 81 -6.98 -10.45 -0.87
N GLY A 82 -6.46 -9.29 -1.25
CA GLY A 82 -7.32 -8.11 -1.44
C GLY A 82 -6.59 -6.78 -1.55
N VAL A 83 -7.36 -5.70 -1.42
CA VAL A 83 -6.88 -4.32 -1.45
C VAL A 83 -7.38 -3.53 -0.24
N ILE A 84 -6.48 -2.76 0.35
CA ILE A 84 -6.75 -1.77 1.39
C ILE A 84 -6.77 -0.40 0.74
N ILE A 85 -7.91 0.28 0.83
CA ILE A 85 -8.03 1.69 0.41
C ILE A 85 -7.71 2.59 1.60
N ASN A 86 -6.46 2.99 1.69
CA ASN A 86 -5.98 3.94 2.68
C ASN A 86 -6.50 5.35 2.38
N LYS A 87 -6.85 6.09 3.43
CA LYS A 87 -7.30 7.50 3.35
C LYS A 87 -8.57 7.70 2.51
N LEU A 88 -9.47 6.73 2.50
CA LEU A 88 -10.78 6.84 1.86
C LEU A 88 -11.52 8.10 2.35
N ASN A 89 -12.07 8.90 1.44
CA ASN A 89 -12.77 10.16 1.73
C ASN A 89 -11.97 11.19 2.54
N ALA A 90 -10.65 11.04 2.67
CA ALA A 90 -9.86 12.02 3.39
C ALA A 90 -9.83 13.33 2.59
N PRO A 91 -9.83 14.52 3.25
CA PRO A 91 -9.76 15.77 2.52
C PRO A 91 -8.45 15.81 1.74
N VAL A 92 -8.56 16.01 0.43
CA VAL A 92 -7.41 16.12 -0.47
C VAL A 92 -7.26 17.55 -0.99
N ASP A 93 -6.04 17.95 -1.31
CA ASP A 93 -5.80 19.16 -2.09
C ASP A 93 -6.01 18.90 -3.61
N GLU A 94 -5.85 19.94 -4.43
CA GLU A 94 -5.97 19.84 -5.91
C GLU A 94 -4.97 18.85 -6.53
N GLN A 95 -3.92 18.45 -5.80
CA GLN A 95 -2.93 17.48 -6.22
C GLN A 95 -3.21 16.06 -5.67
N GLY A 96 -4.38 15.85 -5.05
CA GLY A 96 -4.79 14.57 -4.49
C GLY A 96 -4.05 14.17 -3.21
N ARG A 97 -3.29 15.09 -2.60
CA ARG A 97 -2.57 14.82 -1.36
C ARG A 97 -3.49 15.05 -0.18
N THR A 98 -3.49 14.11 0.74
CA THR A 98 -4.30 14.21 1.96
C THR A 98 -3.89 15.43 2.78
N ARG A 99 -4.81 16.40 2.91
CA ARG A 99 -4.69 17.52 3.84
C ARG A 99 -4.73 16.95 5.25
N ARG A 100 -3.70 17.24 6.03
CA ARG A 100 -3.76 16.98 7.47
C ARG A 100 -4.86 17.86 8.06
N ILE A 101 -5.90 17.25 8.62
CA ILE A 101 -6.88 17.96 9.45
C ILE A 101 -6.17 18.31 10.76
N CYS A 102 -5.37 19.36 10.75
CA CYS A 102 -4.95 19.98 12.00
C CYS A 102 -6.16 20.75 12.53
N ARG A 103 -6.83 20.20 13.55
CA ARG A 103 -7.97 20.86 14.21
C ARG A 103 -7.43 21.83 15.28
N ARG A 104 -7.69 23.12 15.05
CA ARG A 104 -7.73 24.27 16.00
C ARG A 104 -6.41 24.78 16.59
N SER A 105 -6.00 25.96 16.13
CA SER A 105 -5.50 26.99 17.05
C SER A 105 -6.63 27.38 18.01
N LEU A 106 -6.62 26.81 19.21
CA LEU A 106 -7.33 27.36 20.38
C LEU A 106 -6.65 28.67 20.79
N THR A 107 -6.80 29.73 19.99
CA THR A 107 -6.34 31.09 20.36
C THR A 107 -7.43 32.07 20.01
N THR A 108 -8.49 32.09 20.81
CA THR A 108 -9.36 33.26 21.08
C THR A 108 -10.34 32.90 22.19
N LEU A 109 -9.83 32.73 23.41
CA LEU A 109 -10.64 32.94 24.62
C LEU A 109 -10.28 34.34 25.14
N PRO A 110 -11.22 35.30 25.16
CA PRO A 110 -10.93 36.63 25.69
C PRO A 110 -10.69 36.51 27.19
N LYS A 111 -9.55 37.00 27.67
CA LYS A 111 -9.30 37.15 29.11
C LYS A 111 -10.38 38.07 29.68
N ARG A 112 -11.25 37.53 30.54
CA ARG A 112 -12.13 38.35 31.37
C ARG A 112 -11.25 39.22 32.28
N ARG A 113 -11.51 40.52 32.27
CA ARG A 113 -10.98 41.49 33.24
C ARG A 113 -11.58 41.23 34.61
#